data_AF-A0A8E2B7T9-F1
#
_entry.id   AF-A0A8E2B7T9-F1
#
_cell.length_a   1.000
_cell.length_b   1.000
_cell.length_c   1.000
_cell.angle_alpha   90.00
_cell.angle_beta   90.00
_cell.angle_gamma   90.00
#
_symmetry.space_group_name_H-M   'P 1'
#
loop_
_entity.id
_entity.type
_entity.pdbx_description
1 polymer ?
#
loop_
_entity_poly.entity_id
_entity_poly.type
_entity_poly.pdbx_seq_one_letter_code
_entity_poly.pdbx_strand_id
1 'polypeptide(L)'
;MLETKEKPAEDKTNRLGITRVGGQMIADYWEDLFTAREQGKQIVWYNGGALNPMFQAAGLAWCHGEAFAARLAAQKLEGPAQLAGAEYGYNAELCSYSRTHLGCSVLTVQ
;
A
#
# COMPACT_ATOMS: atom_id res chain seq x y z
N MET A 1 9.60 -12.29 -47.51
CA MET A 1 8.29 -11.97 -46.90
C MET A 1 8.38 -12.34 -45.44
N LEU A 2 8.27 -11.36 -44.54
CA LEU A 2 8.29 -11.59 -43.09
C LEU A 2 6.88 -11.97 -42.66
N GLU A 3 6.70 -13.22 -42.24
CA GLU A 3 5.43 -13.68 -41.63
C GLU A 3 5.29 -13.04 -40.25
N THR A 4 4.34 -12.12 -40.13
CA THR A 4 3.84 -11.64 -38.84
C THR A 4 3.06 -12.77 -38.18
N LYS A 5 3.68 -13.48 -37.24
CA LYS A 5 2.96 -14.40 -36.34
C LYS A 5 2.06 -13.58 -35.41
N GLU A 6 0.75 -13.64 -35.64
CA GLU A 6 -0.23 -13.15 -34.68
C GLU A 6 -0.08 -13.92 -33.36
N LYS A 7 0.04 -13.17 -32.27
CA LYS A 7 0.09 -13.74 -30.91
C LYS A 7 -1.29 -14.31 -30.60
N PRO A 8 -1.40 -15.57 -30.13
CA PRO A 8 -2.69 -16.14 -29.75
C PRO A 8 -3.34 -15.28 -28.67
N ALA A 9 -4.65 -15.04 -28.81
CA ALA A 9 -5.42 -14.26 -27.86
C ALA A 9 -5.34 -14.87 -26.45
N GLU A 10 -5.02 -14.05 -25.47
CA GLU A 10 -4.82 -14.47 -24.07
C GLU A 10 -6.12 -15.07 -23.50
N ASP A 11 -6.08 -16.32 -23.03
CA ASP A 11 -7.21 -17.01 -22.41
C ASP A 11 -7.54 -16.37 -21.05
N LYS A 12 -8.72 -15.75 -20.96
CA LYS A 12 -9.20 -15.02 -19.78
C LYS A 12 -10.34 -15.74 -19.07
N THR A 13 -10.59 -17.01 -19.39
CA THR A 13 -11.71 -17.81 -18.84
C THR A 13 -11.67 -17.87 -17.30
N ASN A 14 -10.46 -17.87 -16.71
CA ASN A 14 -10.27 -17.89 -15.25
C ASN A 14 -10.20 -16.50 -14.60
N ARG A 15 -10.33 -15.41 -15.37
CA ARG A 15 -10.20 -14.05 -14.83
C ARG A 15 -11.54 -13.57 -14.31
N LEU A 16 -11.72 -13.64 -12.99
CA LEU A 16 -12.92 -13.15 -12.34
C LEU A 16 -13.09 -11.65 -12.60
N GLY A 17 -14.26 -11.24 -13.08
CA GLY A 17 -14.57 -9.82 -13.31
C GLY A 17 -14.39 -8.97 -12.05
N ILE A 18 -14.60 -9.58 -10.86
CA ILE A 18 -14.42 -8.93 -9.56
C ILE A 18 -12.98 -8.47 -9.31
N THR A 19 -11.96 -9.14 -9.86
CA THR A 19 -10.57 -8.75 -9.70
C THR A 19 -10.30 -7.38 -10.33
N ARG A 20 -10.97 -7.07 -11.46
CA ARG A 20 -10.84 -5.76 -12.11
C ARG A 20 -11.46 -4.66 -11.25
N VAL A 21 -12.68 -4.89 -10.76
CA VAL A 21 -13.40 -3.90 -9.95
C VAL A 21 -12.68 -3.65 -8.62
N GLY A 22 -12.28 -4.73 -7.93
CA GLY A 22 -11.51 -4.62 -6.69
C GLY A 22 -10.16 -3.94 -6.90
N GLY A 23 -9.46 -4.24 -8.01
CA GLY A 23 -8.22 -3.56 -8.36
C GLY A 23 -8.40 -2.05 -8.54
N GLN A 24 -9.49 -1.62 -9.18
CA GLN A 24 -9.81 -0.20 -9.32
C GLN A 24 -10.08 0.45 -7.95
N MET A 25 -10.89 -0.18 -7.09
CA MET A 25 -11.19 0.35 -5.76
C MET A 25 -9.92 0.54 -4.90
N ILE A 26 -8.97 -0.40 -5.00
CA ILE A 26 -7.69 -0.30 -4.29
C ILE A 26 -6.84 0.85 -4.88
N ALA A 27 -6.80 0.98 -6.21
CA ALA A 27 -6.08 2.05 -6.87
C ALA A 27 -6.63 3.43 -6.49
N ASP A 28 -7.95 3.60 -6.55
CA ASP A 28 -8.64 4.85 -6.19
C ASP A 28 -8.36 5.23 -4.72
N TYR A 29 -8.43 4.26 -3.80
CA TYR A 29 -8.09 4.49 -2.39
C TYR A 29 -6.67 5.02 -2.20
N TRP A 30 -5.66 4.42 -2.87
CA TRP A 30 -4.28 4.87 -2.73
C TRP A 30 -4.06 6.24 -3.37
N GLU A 31 -4.67 6.49 -4.53
CA GLU A 31 -4.60 7.80 -5.20
C GLU A 31 -5.20 8.91 -4.34
N ASP A 32 -6.40 8.68 -3.78
CA ASP A 32 -7.05 9.60 -2.86
C ASP A 32 -6.18 9.87 -1.62
N LEU A 33 -5.52 8.84 -1.09
CA LEU A 33 -4.65 8.97 0.08
C LEU A 33 -3.37 9.75 -0.24
N PHE A 34 -2.73 9.51 -1.39
CA PHE A 34 -1.51 10.22 -1.77
C PHE A 34 -1.76 11.69 -2.12
N THR A 35 -2.94 12.02 -2.64
CA THR A 35 -3.34 13.40 -2.95
C THR A 35 -4.09 14.09 -1.79
N ALA A 36 -4.36 13.38 -0.68
CA ALA A 36 -5.18 13.89 0.43
C ALA A 36 -4.68 15.22 1.03
N ARG A 37 -3.36 15.42 1.13
CA ARG A 37 -2.79 16.68 1.64
C ARG A 37 -3.08 17.86 0.71
N GLU A 38 -3.01 17.64 -0.60
CA GLU A 38 -3.31 18.66 -1.62
C GLU A 38 -4.79 19.04 -1.58
N GLN A 39 -5.65 18.08 -1.23
CA GLN A 39 -7.08 18.29 -1.00
C GLN A 39 -7.39 18.94 0.36
N GLY A 40 -6.38 19.30 1.17
CA GLY A 40 -6.56 19.90 2.49
C GLY A 40 -7.04 18.94 3.58
N LYS A 41 -7.01 17.62 3.34
CA LYS A 41 -7.42 16.62 4.33
C LYS A 41 -6.29 16.32 5.31
N GLN A 42 -6.67 16.13 6.58
CA GLN A 42 -5.79 15.52 7.56
C GLN A 42 -5.68 14.00 7.31
N ILE A 43 -4.49 13.45 7.54
CA ILE A 43 -4.21 12.03 7.34
C ILE A 43 -3.93 11.36 8.68
N VAL A 44 -4.67 10.29 8.98
CA VAL A 44 -4.47 9.45 10.16
C VAL A 44 -3.78 8.15 9.77
N TRP A 45 -2.68 7.83 10.45
CA TRP A 45 -2.09 6.49 10.39
C TRP A 45 -2.56 5.68 11.59
N TYR A 46 -3.02 4.45 11.35
CA TYR A 46 -3.49 3.56 12.41
C TYR A 46 -3.06 2.11 12.17
N ASN A 47 -3.09 1.31 13.24
CA ASN A 47 -2.84 -0.13 13.23
C ASN A 47 -3.90 -0.84 14.08
N GLY A 48 -4.03 -2.16 13.93
CA GLY A 48 -4.98 -2.97 14.71
C GLY A 48 -6.37 -3.04 14.09
N GLY A 49 -7.41 -2.89 14.91
CA GLY A 49 -8.80 -3.07 14.46
C GLY A 49 -9.26 -2.07 13.40
N ALA A 50 -10.29 -2.44 12.65
CA ALA A 50 -10.87 -1.60 11.59
C ALA A 50 -11.60 -0.37 12.17
N LEU A 51 -10.87 0.74 12.29
CA LEU A 51 -11.38 2.05 12.72
C LEU A 51 -11.72 2.99 11.56
N ASN A 52 -11.39 2.58 10.33
CA ASN A 52 -11.57 3.39 9.13
C ASN A 52 -12.99 3.95 8.89
N PRO A 53 -14.11 3.29 9.26
CA PRO A 53 -15.43 3.91 9.08
C PRO A 53 -15.59 5.21 9.88
N MET A 54 -14.96 5.29 11.06
CA MET A 54 -15.02 6.48 11.91
C MET A 54 -14.20 7.62 11.30
N PHE A 55 -13.03 7.32 10.75
CA PHE A 55 -12.19 8.32 10.06
C PHE A 55 -12.88 8.83 8.80
N GLN A 56 -13.48 7.94 8.01
CA GLN A 56 -14.26 8.29 6.84
C GLN A 56 -15.42 9.23 7.19
N ALA A 57 -16.19 8.90 8.25
CA ALA A 57 -17.29 9.73 8.72
C ALA A 57 -16.83 11.12 9.20
N ALA A 58 -15.61 11.21 9.75
CA ALA A 58 -14.99 12.46 10.16
C ALA A 58 -14.35 13.26 9.01
N GLY A 59 -14.43 12.77 7.76
CA GLY A 59 -13.80 13.42 6.60
C GLY A 59 -12.27 13.33 6.60
N LEU A 60 -11.70 12.40 7.36
CA LEU A 60 -10.26 12.19 7.46
C LEU A 60 -9.80 11.18 6.42
N ALA A 61 -8.67 11.46 5.77
CA ALA A 61 -7.95 10.43 5.02
C ALA A 61 -7.24 9.50 6.02
N TRP A 62 -7.12 8.23 5.69
CA TRP A 62 -6.59 7.23 6.61
C TRP A 62 -5.67 6.23 5.90
N CYS A 63 -4.62 5.83 6.61
CA CYS A 63 -3.67 4.81 6.17
C CYS A 63 -3.57 3.73 7.24
N HIS A 64 -3.93 2.49 6.90
CA HIS A 64 -3.65 1.35 7.76
C HIS A 64 -2.19 0.93 7.59
N GLY A 65 -1.39 0.98 8.66
CA GLY A 65 0.05 0.76 8.59
C GLY A 65 0.43 -0.61 8.02
N GLU A 66 -0.25 -1.66 8.46
CA GLU A 66 -0.07 -3.02 7.93
C GLU A 66 -0.40 -3.13 6.44
N ALA A 67 -1.48 -2.48 5.95
CA ALA A 67 -1.84 -2.49 4.54
C ALA A 67 -0.79 -1.76 3.67
N PHE A 68 -0.23 -0.66 4.19
CA PHE A 68 0.86 0.05 3.52
C PHE A 68 2.14 -0.79 3.47
N ALA A 69 2.51 -1.43 4.59
CA ALA A 69 3.64 -2.34 4.63
C ALA A 69 3.49 -3.51 3.65
N ALA A 70 2.29 -4.11 3.59
CA ALA A 70 1.97 -5.17 2.63
C ALA A 70 2.07 -4.69 1.18
N ARG A 71 1.59 -3.48 0.87
CA ARG A 71 1.75 -2.86 -0.46
C ARG A 71 3.22 -2.71 -0.85
N LEU A 72 4.06 -2.19 0.05
CA LEU A 72 5.49 -2.06 -0.22
C LEU A 72 6.14 -3.41 -0.46
N ALA A 73 5.83 -4.41 0.37
CA ALA A 73 6.34 -5.77 0.20
C ALA A 73 5.92 -6.39 -1.15
N ALA A 74 4.66 -6.21 -1.56
CA ALA A 74 4.17 -6.68 -2.86
C ALA A 74 4.90 -6.02 -4.05
N GLN A 75 5.39 -4.79 -3.85
CA GLN A 75 6.18 -4.04 -4.83
C GLN A 75 7.70 -4.25 -4.69
N LYS A 76 8.15 -5.01 -3.68
CA LYS A 76 9.56 -5.21 -3.31
C LYS A 76 10.27 -3.89 -2.95
N LEU A 77 9.55 -3.00 -2.27
CA LEU A 77 10.01 -1.66 -1.88
C LEU A 77 10.16 -1.50 -0.36
N GLU A 78 10.01 -2.57 0.41
CA GLU A 78 10.05 -2.57 1.87
C GLU A 78 11.46 -2.51 2.46
N GLY A 79 12.48 -2.89 1.68
CA GLY A 79 13.88 -3.02 2.12
C GLY A 79 14.46 -1.76 2.77
N PRO A 80 14.39 -0.58 2.12
CA PRO A 80 14.92 0.66 2.70
C PRO A 80 14.29 1.02 4.05
N ALA A 81 12.97 0.82 4.19
CA ALA A 81 12.28 1.07 5.45
C ALA A 81 12.75 0.12 6.54
N GLN A 82 12.83 -1.19 6.27
CA GLN A 82 13.31 -2.15 7.26
C GLN A 82 14.77 -1.90 7.66
N LEU A 83 15.63 -1.49 6.73
CA LEU A 83 17.01 -1.12 7.02
C LEU A 83 17.06 0.10 7.94
N ALA A 84 16.35 1.19 7.60
CA ALA A 84 16.29 2.38 8.43
C ALA A 84 15.77 2.07 9.85
N GLY A 85 14.78 1.19 9.96
CA GLY A 85 14.29 0.73 11.26
C GLY A 85 15.33 -0.06 12.05
N ALA A 86 16.09 -0.95 11.40
CA ALA A 86 17.15 -1.71 12.04
C ALA A 86 18.32 -0.81 12.49
N GLU A 87 18.74 0.15 11.66
CA GLU A 87 19.77 1.14 11.98
C GLU A 87 19.35 2.06 13.13
N TYR A 88 18.05 2.38 13.21
CA TYR A 88 17.47 3.10 14.35
C TYR A 88 17.46 2.28 15.65
N GLY A 89 17.60 0.94 15.57
CA GLY A 89 17.68 0.04 16.71
C GLY A 89 16.43 -0.80 16.96
N TYR A 90 15.47 -0.85 16.04
CA TYR A 90 14.33 -1.76 16.17
C TYR A 90 14.75 -3.23 16.03
N ASN A 91 14.19 -4.07 16.89
CA ASN A 91 14.51 -5.50 16.94
C ASN A 91 14.08 -6.23 15.65
N ALA A 92 14.97 -7.06 15.11
CA ALA A 92 14.73 -7.89 13.93
C ALA A 92 13.58 -8.91 14.11
N GLU A 93 13.30 -9.33 15.35
CA GLU A 93 12.23 -10.28 15.71
C GLU A 93 10.82 -9.66 15.67
N LEU A 94 10.71 -8.35 15.46
CA LEU A 94 9.41 -7.72 15.22
C LEU A 94 8.78 -8.23 13.91
N CYS A 95 7.44 -8.28 13.89
CA CYS A 95 6.67 -8.57 12.69
C CYS A 95 7.20 -7.72 11.52
N SER A 96 7.35 -8.33 10.34
CA SER A 96 7.87 -7.64 9.16
C SER A 96 7.06 -6.40 8.79
N TYR A 97 5.73 -6.43 8.98
CA TYR A 97 4.87 -5.26 8.79
C TYR A 97 5.20 -4.15 9.77
N SER A 98 5.41 -4.47 11.05
CA SER A 98 5.82 -3.49 12.07
C SER A 98 7.20 -2.90 11.74
N ARG A 99 8.17 -3.72 11.32
CA ARG A 99 9.50 -3.24 10.93
C ARG A 99 9.43 -2.29 9.73
N THR A 100 8.65 -2.63 8.71
CA THR A 100 8.43 -1.75 7.56
C THR A 100 7.71 -0.46 7.95
N HIS A 101 6.62 -0.53 8.72
CA HIS A 101 5.85 0.64 9.13
C HIS A 101 6.67 1.60 10.01
N LEU A 102 7.32 1.10 11.06
CA LEU A 102 8.19 1.90 11.93
C LEU A 102 9.38 2.47 11.15
N GLY A 103 9.95 1.68 10.24
CA GLY A 103 10.98 2.12 9.32
C GLY A 103 10.57 3.30 8.44
N CYS A 104 9.36 3.26 7.87
CA CYS A 104 8.81 4.40 7.14
C CYS A 104 8.68 5.64 8.03
N SER A 105 8.26 5.50 9.30
CA SER A 105 8.20 6.62 10.23
C SER A 105 9.59 7.22 10.49
N VAL A 106 10.63 6.40 10.68
CA VAL A 106 12.02 6.86 10.85
C VAL A 106 12.49 7.69 9.65
N LEU A 107 12.17 7.24 8.43
CA LEU A 107 12.56 7.94 7.20
C LEU A 107 11.88 9.31 7.04
N THR A 108 10.72 9.53 7.67
CA THR A 108 9.99 10.80 7.58
C THR A 108 10.46 11.89 8.55
N VAL A 109 11.34 11.56 9.50
CA VAL A 109 11.88 12.51 10.49
C VAL A 109 13.26 13.07 10.08
N GLN A 110 13.77 12.66 8.93
CA GLN A 110 15.07 13.10 8.38
C GLN A 110 14.91 14.23 7.36
#